data_AF-A0A2A6FQ71-F1
#
_entry.id   AF-A0A2A6FQ71-F1
#
_cell.length_a   1.000
_cell.length_b   1.000
_cell.length_c   1.000
_cell.angle_alpha   90.00
_cell.angle_beta   90.00
_cell.angle_gamma   90.00
#
_symmetry.space_group_name_H-M   'P 1'
#
loop_
_entity.id
_entity.type
_entity.pdbx_description
1 polymer ?
#
loop_
_entity_poly.entity_id
_entity_poly.type
_entity_poly.pdbx_seq_one_letter_code
_entity_poly.pdbx_strand_id
1 'polypeptide(L)'
;MKNCTCRACKRTEHLLQDIQIKMTDQRENITKFGSWIDRCLVSFRTERCLFSSNWPVGHLVSPYDAIMFIYRRSLAVLSTDDQAAICSKNAKQLYGFNKTTSTTRSDRRILSGEHNPL
;
A
#
# COMPACT_ATOMS: atom_id res chain seq x y z
N MET A 1 -0.91 -16.84 17.69
CA MET A 1 0.02 -15.69 17.59
C MET A 1 1.22 -16.06 16.71
N LYS A 2 1.09 -15.93 15.39
CA LYS A 2 2.25 -15.87 14.50
C LYS A 2 2.25 -14.47 13.86
N ASN A 3 2.66 -13.50 14.66
CA ASN A 3 2.96 -12.16 14.16
C ASN A 3 4.12 -12.32 13.17
N CYS A 4 3.85 -12.22 11.87
CA CYS A 4 4.93 -12.08 10.90
C CYS A 4 5.51 -10.66 11.07
N THR A 5 6.43 -10.55 12.03
CA THR A 5 7.22 -9.38 12.45
C THR A 5 8.69 -9.81 12.55
N CYS A 6 9.25 -10.42 11.51
CA CYS A 6 10.67 -10.76 11.57
C CYS A 6 11.49 -9.47 11.64
N ARG A 7 12.48 -9.44 12.52
CA ARG A 7 13.40 -8.29 12.72
C ARG A 7 14.09 -7.89 11.40
N ALA A 8 14.23 -8.83 10.47
CA ALA A 8 14.82 -8.62 9.15
C ALA A 8 13.98 -7.63 8.31
N CYS A 9 12.66 -7.78 8.24
CA CYS A 9 11.78 -6.87 7.49
C CYS A 9 11.84 -5.43 8.00
N LYS A 10 12.01 -5.23 9.32
CA LYS A 10 12.14 -3.88 9.89
C LYS A 10 13.48 -3.21 9.59
N ARG A 11 14.53 -4.00 9.28
CA ARG A 11 15.90 -3.53 9.07
C ARG A 11 16.21 -3.23 7.60
N THR A 12 15.45 -3.80 6.67
CA THR A 12 15.63 -3.52 5.24
C THR A 12 15.02 -2.17 4.90
N GLU A 13 15.87 -1.17 4.67
CA GLU A 13 15.45 0.23 4.46
C GLU A 13 14.56 0.43 3.23
N HIS A 14 14.64 -0.46 2.24
CA HIS A 14 13.93 -0.37 0.96
C HIS A 14 12.55 -1.06 0.94
N LEU A 15 12.15 -1.73 2.02
CA LEU A 15 10.85 -2.43 2.04
C LEU A 15 9.75 -1.49 2.55
N LEU A 16 8.71 -1.34 1.73
CA LEU A 16 7.44 -0.76 2.16
C LEU A 16 6.56 -1.86 2.75
N GLN A 17 5.95 -1.60 3.91
CA GLN A 17 4.98 -2.47 4.55
C GLN A 17 3.58 -2.13 4.04
N ASP A 18 2.96 -3.09 3.37
CA ASP A 18 1.54 -3.01 3.05
C ASP A 18 0.69 -3.23 4.31
N ILE A 19 -0.09 -2.22 4.68
CA ILE A 19 -1.09 -2.32 5.73
C ILE A 19 -2.33 -2.93 5.07
N GLN A 20 -2.53 -4.20 5.36
CA GLN A 20 -3.70 -4.98 4.97
C GLN A 20 -4.14 -5.88 6.11
N ILE A 21 -5.40 -6.30 6.07
CA ILE A 21 -5.89 -7.39 6.90
C ILE A 21 -5.14 -8.65 6.49
N LYS A 22 -4.32 -9.19 7.40
CA LYS A 22 -3.63 -10.46 7.19
C LYS A 22 -4.63 -11.59 7.35
N MET A 23 -5.15 -12.07 6.22
CA MET A 23 -6.13 -13.15 6.09
C MET A 23 -5.60 -14.55 6.46
N THR A 24 -4.36 -14.67 6.96
CA THR A 24 -3.75 -15.97 7.28
C THR A 24 -4.21 -16.58 8.61
N ASP A 25 -4.97 -15.85 9.44
CA ASP A 25 -5.57 -16.39 10.65
C ASP A 25 -7.01 -15.89 10.81
N GLN A 26 -8.01 -16.75 10.58
CA GLN A 26 -9.42 -16.46 10.79
C GLN A 26 -9.77 -16.14 12.27
N ARG A 27 -8.81 -16.30 13.20
CA ARG A 27 -8.93 -15.87 14.60
C ARG A 27 -8.58 -14.39 14.80
N GLU A 28 -8.07 -13.71 13.78
CA GLU A 28 -7.85 -12.26 13.82
C GLU A 28 -9.20 -11.55 13.65
N ASN A 29 -9.80 -11.26 14.79
CA ASN A 29 -11.05 -10.52 14.89
C ASN A 29 -10.83 -9.06 14.44
N ILE A 30 -11.78 -8.50 13.68
CA ILE A 30 -11.83 -7.10 13.22
C ILE A 30 -11.53 -6.09 14.36
N THR A 31 -11.87 -6.42 15.61
CA THR A 31 -11.57 -5.62 16.82
C THR A 31 -10.08 -5.39 17.05
N LYS A 32 -9.19 -6.28 16.58
CA LYS A 32 -7.73 -6.14 16.73
C LYS A 32 -7.07 -5.41 15.56
N PHE A 33 -7.83 -5.11 14.52
CA PHE A 33 -7.28 -4.55 13.30
C PHE A 33 -6.71 -3.15 13.50
N GLY A 34 -7.37 -2.29 14.29
CA GLY A 34 -6.82 -0.98 14.65
C GLY A 34 -5.45 -1.08 15.31
N SER A 35 -5.31 -1.96 16.32
CA SER A 35 -4.03 -2.17 17.00
C SER A 35 -2.95 -2.76 16.09
N TRP A 36 -3.33 -3.48 15.03
CA TRP A 36 -2.38 -3.94 14.01
C TRP A 36 -1.87 -2.76 13.16
N ILE A 37 -2.75 -1.87 12.72
CA ILE A 37 -2.38 -0.63 12.01
C ILE A 37 -1.42 0.19 12.87
N ASP A 38 -1.75 0.41 14.14
CA ASP A 38 -0.90 1.18 15.07
C ASP A 38 0.51 0.58 15.20
N ARG A 39 0.60 -0.76 15.32
CA ARG A 39 1.90 -1.46 15.36
C ARG A 39 2.70 -1.32 14.08
N CYS A 40 2.03 -1.34 12.92
CA CYS A 40 2.67 -1.11 11.63
C CYS A 40 3.23 0.31 11.55
N LEU A 41 2.43 1.32 11.90
CA LEU A 41 2.84 2.72 11.89
C LEU A 41 4.04 2.96 12.83
N VAL A 42 4.00 2.44 14.05
CA VAL A 42 5.13 2.55 15.00
C VAL A 42 6.38 1.82 14.50
N SER A 43 6.22 0.66 13.84
CA SER A 43 7.37 -0.17 13.44
C SER A 43 8.05 0.30 12.15
N PHE A 44 7.27 0.75 11.18
CA PHE A 44 7.75 1.03 9.82
C PHE A 44 7.81 2.53 9.52
N ARG A 45 7.04 3.34 10.26
CA ARG A 45 6.76 4.76 9.99
C ARG A 45 5.89 4.97 8.75
N THR A 46 5.27 6.14 8.66
CA THR A 46 4.27 6.51 7.65
C THR A 46 4.85 6.49 6.23
N GLU A 47 6.11 6.86 6.07
CA GLU A 47 6.82 6.91 4.78
C GLU A 47 7.10 5.51 4.21
N ARG A 48 6.96 4.47 5.05
CA ARG A 48 7.12 3.08 4.63
C ARG A 48 5.85 2.25 4.75
N CYS A 49 4.70 2.89 4.92
CA CYS A 49 3.42 2.20 4.96
C CYS A 49 2.59 2.50 3.71
N LEU A 50 1.85 1.49 3.25
CA LEU A 50 0.90 1.61 2.14
C LEU A 50 -0.47 1.18 2.64
N PHE A 51 -1.52 1.84 2.18
CA PHE A 51 -2.88 1.36 2.39
C PHE A 51 -3.26 0.35 1.30
N SER A 52 -3.72 -0.83 1.70
CA SER A 52 -4.39 -1.80 0.84
C SER A 52 -5.65 -2.35 1.50
N SER A 53 -6.72 -2.39 0.72
CA SER A 53 -8.01 -2.89 1.21
C SER A 53 -8.12 -4.42 1.21
N ASN A 54 -7.28 -5.10 0.40
CA ASN A 54 -7.41 -6.53 0.13
C ASN A 54 -8.82 -6.94 -0.34
N TRP A 55 -9.56 -6.03 -0.99
CA TRP A 55 -10.86 -6.34 -1.59
C TRP A 55 -10.67 -7.26 -2.81
N PRO A 56 -11.56 -8.25 -3.06
CA PRO A 56 -12.78 -8.58 -2.30
C PRO A 56 -12.55 -9.54 -1.13
N VAL A 57 -11.33 -10.06 -0.97
CA VAL A 57 -11.00 -11.15 -0.03
C VAL A 57 -11.28 -10.76 1.43
N GLY A 58 -11.06 -9.50 1.82
CA GLY A 58 -11.38 -9.01 3.17
C GLY A 58 -12.86 -9.16 3.56
N HIS A 59 -13.78 -9.24 2.60
CA HIS A 59 -15.21 -9.45 2.84
C HIS A 59 -15.49 -10.79 3.54
N LEU A 60 -14.62 -11.79 3.37
CA LEU A 60 -14.77 -13.09 4.03
C LEU A 60 -14.71 -13.00 5.57
N VAL A 61 -14.15 -11.93 6.13
CA VAL A 61 -13.98 -11.74 7.58
C VAL A 61 -14.80 -10.57 8.12
N SER A 62 -14.99 -9.51 7.33
CA SER A 62 -15.77 -8.34 7.76
C SER A 62 -16.34 -7.58 6.56
N PRO A 63 -17.51 -6.93 6.71
CA PRO A 63 -17.99 -5.95 5.75
C PRO A 63 -16.94 -4.88 5.42
N TYR A 64 -16.89 -4.46 4.15
CA TYR A 64 -15.90 -3.51 3.64
C TYR A 64 -15.97 -2.14 4.33
N ASP A 65 -17.18 -1.65 4.59
CA ASP A 65 -17.45 -0.41 5.31
C ASP A 65 -16.88 -0.42 6.73
N ALA A 66 -17.03 -1.53 7.46
CA ALA A 66 -16.46 -1.70 8.80
C ALA A 66 -14.91 -1.68 8.75
N ILE A 67 -14.30 -2.34 7.75
CA ILE A 67 -12.86 -2.31 7.53
C ILE A 67 -12.40 -0.87 7.24
N MET A 68 -13.08 -0.18 6.32
CA MET A 68 -12.74 1.20 5.95
C MET A 68 -12.97 2.19 7.10
N PHE A 69 -13.95 1.96 7.95
CA PHE A 69 -14.17 2.76 9.15
C PHE A 69 -12.96 2.70 10.09
N ILE A 70 -12.39 1.51 10.32
CA ILE A 70 -11.21 1.34 11.16
C ILE A 70 -10.00 2.06 10.54
N TYR A 71 -9.77 1.90 9.24
CA TYR A 71 -8.70 2.65 8.56
C TYR A 71 -8.84 4.16 8.72
N ARG A 72 -10.04 4.71 8.45
CA ARG A 72 -10.29 6.15 8.60
C ARG A 72 -10.02 6.61 10.03
N ARG A 73 -10.51 5.87 11.02
CA ARG A 73 -10.30 6.20 12.43
C ARG A 73 -8.82 6.15 12.82
N SER A 74 -8.08 5.12 12.40
CA SER A 74 -6.65 4.99 12.70
C SER A 74 -5.78 6.03 12.00
N LEU A 75 -6.14 6.45 10.77
CA LEU A 75 -5.37 7.44 10.02
C LEU A 75 -5.74 8.89 10.37
N ALA A 76 -6.93 9.13 10.93
CA ALA A 76 -7.41 10.48 11.27
C ALA A 76 -6.53 11.21 12.30
N VAL A 77 -5.73 10.48 13.10
CA VAL A 77 -4.81 11.08 14.08
C VAL A 77 -3.49 11.56 13.47
N LEU A 78 -3.22 11.19 12.21
CA LEU A 78 -1.99 11.54 11.52
C LEU A 78 -2.11 12.90 10.82
N SER A 79 -0.97 13.53 10.53
CA SER A 79 -0.94 14.74 9.71
C SER A 79 -1.49 14.49 8.31
N THR A 80 -1.95 15.54 7.62
CA THR A 80 -2.43 15.43 6.24
C THR A 80 -1.35 14.88 5.29
N ASP A 81 -0.08 15.21 5.54
CA ASP A 81 1.03 14.70 4.75
C ASP A 81 1.28 13.22 4.96
N ASP A 82 1.19 12.74 6.21
CA ASP A 82 1.31 11.32 6.54
C ASP A 82 0.15 10.50 5.97
N GLN A 83 -1.08 11.03 6.06
CA GLN A 83 -2.24 10.43 5.42
C GLN A 83 -2.02 10.32 3.91
N ALA A 84 -1.53 11.39 3.26
CA ALA A 84 -1.23 11.38 1.84
C ALA A 84 -0.09 10.40 1.49
N ALA A 85 0.91 10.25 2.36
CA ALA A 85 1.99 9.28 2.20
C ALA A 85 1.45 7.86 2.11
N ILE A 86 0.68 7.45 3.12
CA ILE A 86 0.13 6.10 3.25
C ILE A 86 -0.91 5.80 2.17
N CYS A 87 -1.82 6.75 1.90
CA CYS A 87 -2.93 6.53 0.98
C CYS A 87 -2.56 6.71 -0.49
N SER A 88 -1.41 7.33 -0.82
CA SER A 88 -1.08 7.59 -2.23
C SER A 88 0.40 7.75 -2.58
N LYS A 89 1.17 8.62 -1.89
CA LYS A 89 2.51 9.02 -2.37
C LYS A 89 3.45 7.82 -2.40
N ASN A 90 3.45 6.99 -1.35
CA ASN A 90 4.31 5.82 -1.25
C ASN A 90 4.00 4.80 -2.37
N ALA A 91 2.71 4.58 -2.66
CA ALA A 91 2.28 3.66 -3.72
C ALA A 91 2.69 4.19 -5.10
N LYS A 92 2.50 5.49 -5.34
CA LYS A 92 2.93 6.13 -6.59
C LYS A 92 4.41 5.95 -6.83
N GLN A 93 5.23 6.18 -5.81
CA GLN A 93 6.67 5.99 -5.89
C GLN A 93 7.06 4.54 -6.11
N LEU A 94 6.45 3.59 -5.38
CA LEU A 94 6.76 2.17 -5.49
C LEU A 94 6.43 1.60 -6.87
N TYR A 95 5.25 1.93 -7.38
CA TYR A 95 4.73 1.39 -8.64
C TYR A 95 5.04 2.26 -9.86
N GLY A 96 5.66 3.43 -9.68
CA GLY A 96 6.10 4.32 -10.75
C GLY A 96 4.98 5.14 -11.42
N PHE A 97 3.86 5.39 -10.74
CA PHE A 97 2.72 6.18 -11.26
C PHE A 97 3.01 7.68 -11.42
N ASN A 98 4.15 8.14 -10.95
CA ASN A 98 4.64 9.52 -11.01
C ASN A 98 5.59 9.78 -12.19
N LYS A 99 5.80 8.81 -13.08
CA LYS A 99 6.48 9.06 -14.36
C LYS A 99 5.51 9.75 -15.31
N THR A 100 5.58 11.07 -15.42
CA THR A 100 5.15 11.73 -16.66
C THR A 100 5.98 11.14 -17.78
N THR A 101 5.36 10.36 -18.64
CA THR A 101 5.95 9.93 -19.90
C THR A 101 6.28 11.19 -20.69
N SER A 102 7.50 11.71 -20.56
CA SER A 102 8.07 12.53 -21.61
C SER A 102 8.21 11.60 -22.80
N THR A 103 7.21 11.58 -23.67
CA THR A 103 7.24 10.84 -24.94
C THR A 103 8.50 11.28 -25.67
N THR A 104 9.55 10.46 -25.60
CA THR A 104 10.75 10.71 -26.38
C THR A 104 10.42 10.44 -27.84
N ARG A 105 11.07 11.18 -28.76
CA ARG A 105 10.81 11.13 -30.21
C ARG A 105 10.90 9.72 -30.80
N SER A 106 11.55 8.79 -30.09
CA SER A 106 11.69 7.37 -30.42
C SER A 106 10.36 6.60 -30.39
N ASP A 107 9.49 6.88 -29.42
CA ASP A 107 8.19 6.19 -29.29
C ASP A 107 7.21 6.57 -30.40
N ARG A 108 7.37 7.78 -30.95
CA ARG A 108 6.54 8.28 -32.05
C ARG A 108 6.76 7.49 -33.35
N ARG A 109 7.93 6.87 -33.52
CA ARG A 109 8.30 6.10 -34.71
C ARG A 109 7.66 4.71 -34.76
N ILE A 110 7.42 4.10 -33.60
CA ILE A 110 6.73 2.81 -33.50
C ILE A 110 5.23 2.96 -33.81
N LEU A 111 4.64 4.10 -33.44
CA LEU A 111 3.23 4.40 -33.70
C LEU A 111 2.95 4.97 -35.10
N SER A 112 3.98 5.42 -35.85
CA SER A 112 3.82 5.99 -37.19
C SER A 112 3.95 4.99 -38.34
N GLY A 113 4.23 3.71 -38.06
CA GLY A 113 4.20 2.65 -39.08
C GLY A 113 5.19 2.83 -40.25
N GLU A 114 6.26 3.61 -40.08
CA GLU A 114 7.30 3.74 -41.12
C GLU A 114 8.19 2.50 -41.10
N HIS A 115 7.83 1.54 -41.95
CA HIS A 115 8.63 0.35 -42.22
C HIS A 115 9.89 0.77 -42.98
N ASN A 116 11.07 0.52 -42.42
CA ASN A 116 12.35 0.71 -43.09
C ASN A 116 12.50 -0.37 -44.17
N PRO A 117 12.53 -0.04 -45.47
CA PRO A 117 12.92 -1.02 -46.48
C PRO A 117 14.42 -1.28 -46.32
N LEU A 118 14.78 -2.57 -46.29
CA LEU A 118 16.16 -3.05 -46.28
C LEU A 118 16.94 -2.56 -47.49
#